data_AF-A0A357B453-F1
#
_entry.id   AF-A0A357B453-F1
#
_cell.length_a   1.000
_cell.length_b   1.000
_cell.length_c   1.000
_cell.angle_alpha   90.00
_cell.angle_beta   90.00
_cell.angle_gamma   90.00
#
_symmetry.space_group_name_H-M   'P 1'
#
loop_
_entity.id
_entity.type
_entity.pdbx_description
1 polymer ?
#
loop_
_entity_poly.entity_id
_entity_poly.type
_entity_poly.pdbx_seq_one_letter_code
_entity_poly.pdbx_strand_id
1 'polypeptide(L)'
;MEFLNSIGGMAIGLMGASLAVLLAGIGSAKGTGIAGEAGAGLICEDPSKFGKVMILQVIPGTQGLYGLVIWFFALLRMGVLDGTA
;
A
#
# COMPACT_ATOMS: atom_id res chain seq x y z
N MET A 1 -25.77 -12.40 13.74
CA MET A 1 -25.12 -12.95 12.52
C MET A 1 -25.97 -12.78 11.26
N GLU A 2 -27.30 -12.67 11.35
CA GLU A 2 -28.18 -12.46 10.19
C GLU A 2 -27.80 -11.25 9.33
N PHE A 3 -27.47 -10.11 9.95
CA PHE A 3 -27.03 -8.91 9.21
C PHE A 3 -25.79 -9.18 8.34
N LEU A 4 -24.74 -9.82 8.88
CA LEU A 4 -23.53 -10.13 8.11
C LEU A 4 -23.81 -11.17 7.00
N ASN A 5 -24.70 -12.13 7.27
CA ASN A 5 -25.13 -13.09 6.27
C ASN A 5 -25.89 -12.42 5.11
N SER A 6 -26.62 -11.32 5.35
CA SER A 6 -27.32 -10.57 4.30
C SER A 6 -26.40 -9.81 3.33
N ILE A 7 -25.18 -9.44 3.77
CA ILE A 7 -24.18 -8.74 2.96
C ILE A 7 -23.39 -9.74 2.09
N GLY A 8 -23.18 -10.95 2.59
CA GLY A 8 -22.40 -12.01 1.92
C GLY A 8 -20.90 -11.94 2.23
N GLY A 9 -20.31 -13.10 2.51
CA GLY A 9 -18.90 -13.19 2.90
C GLY A 9 -17.92 -12.66 1.85
N MET A 10 -18.23 -12.86 0.56
CA MET A 10 -17.42 -12.34 -0.56
C MET A 10 -17.36 -10.81 -0.58
N ALA A 11 -18.49 -10.13 -0.35
CA ALA A 11 -18.53 -8.67 -0.34
C ALA A 11 -17.68 -8.08 0.80
N ILE A 12 -17.73 -8.69 1.99
CA ILE A 12 -16.91 -8.29 3.14
C ILE A 12 -15.42 -8.56 2.85
N GLY A 13 -15.10 -9.72 2.25
CA GLY A 13 -13.73 -10.07 1.88
C GLY A 13 -13.10 -9.12 0.86
N LEU A 14 -13.85 -8.76 -0.19
CA LEU A 14 -13.43 -7.78 -1.19
C LEU A 14 -13.25 -6.38 -0.60
N MET A 15 -14.13 -5.96 0.31
CA MET A 15 -14.00 -4.69 1.02
C MET A 15 -12.72 -4.67 1.87
N GLY A 16 -12.46 -5.75 2.62
CA GLY A 16 -11.25 -5.89 3.43
C GLY A 16 -9.97 -5.85 2.60
N ALA A 17 -9.92 -6.60 1.49
CA ALA A 17 -8.79 -6.59 0.57
C ALA A 17 -8.55 -5.20 -0.03
N SER A 18 -9.62 -4.50 -0.43
CA SER A 18 -9.55 -3.15 -0.99
C SER A 18 -9.03 -2.13 0.02
N LEU A 19 -9.49 -2.19 1.27
CA LEU A 19 -9.01 -1.32 2.34
C LEU A 19 -7.53 -1.55 2.65
N ALA A 20 -7.06 -2.81 2.62
CA ALA A 20 -5.67 -3.13 2.88
C ALA A 20 -4.71 -2.47 1.88
N VAL A 21 -5.00 -2.55 0.57
CA VAL A 21 -4.15 -1.89 -0.45
C VAL A 21 -4.30 -0.38 -0.44
N LEU A 22 -5.52 0.13 -0.24
CA LEU A 22 -5.80 1.57 -0.36
C LEU A 22 -5.21 2.36 0.80
N LEU A 23 -5.40 1.91 2.04
CA LEU A 23 -4.83 2.60 3.21
C LEU A 23 -3.31 2.51 3.25
N ALA A 24 -2.75 1.34 2.91
CA ALA A 24 -1.30 1.16 2.82
C ALA A 24 -0.69 2.04 1.71
N GLY A 25 -1.34 2.11 0.54
CA GLY A 25 -0.94 2.97 -0.56
C GLY A 25 -0.95 4.46 -0.20
N ILE A 26 -1.99 4.93 0.48
CA ILE A 26 -2.08 6.33 0.95
C ILE A 26 -0.97 6.64 1.97
N GLY A 27 -0.76 5.78 2.96
CA GLY A 27 0.30 5.96 3.96
C GLY A 27 1.68 6.01 3.32
N SER A 28 1.92 5.11 2.36
CA SER A 28 3.15 5.05 1.58
C SER A 28 3.39 6.31 0.75
N ALA A 29 2.38 6.77 -0.01
CA ALA A 29 2.49 7.95 -0.85
C ALA A 29 2.78 9.21 -0.02
N LYS A 30 2.10 9.37 1.11
CA LYS A 30 2.36 10.48 2.03
C LYS A 30 3.76 10.43 2.63
N GLY A 31 4.19 9.28 3.13
CA GLY A 31 5.52 9.14 3.74
C GLY A 31 6.65 9.39 2.73
N THR A 32 6.53 8.80 1.53
CA THR A 32 7.47 9.03 0.43
C THR A 32 7.45 10.48 -0.07
N GLY A 33 6.29 11.14 -0.05
CA GLY A 33 6.16 12.56 -0.38
C GLY A 33 6.94 13.45 0.59
N ILE A 34 6.71 13.28 1.90
CA ILE A 34 7.39 14.06 2.95
C ILE A 34 8.92 13.86 2.89
N ALA A 35 9.37 12.61 2.73
CA ALA A 35 10.80 12.31 2.60
C ALA A 35 11.39 12.91 1.30
N GLY A 36 10.61 12.93 0.23
CA GLY A 36 10.99 13.55 -1.05
C GLY A 36 11.11 15.07 -0.97
N GLU A 37 10.16 15.75 -0.32
CA GLU A 37 10.19 17.20 -0.11
C GLU A 37 11.40 17.62 0.71
N ALA A 38 11.66 16.94 1.84
CA ALA A 38 12.85 17.18 2.65
C ALA A 38 14.15 16.85 1.89
N GLY A 39 14.12 15.77 1.12
CA GLY A 39 15.22 15.33 0.27
C GLY A 39 15.59 16.32 -0.83
N ALA A 40 14.59 16.88 -1.51
CA ALA A 40 14.76 17.89 -2.54
C ALA A 40 15.42 19.15 -1.97
N GLY A 41 14.98 19.60 -0.78
CA GLY A 41 15.62 20.71 -0.07
C GLY A 41 17.10 20.46 0.23
N LEU A 42 17.45 19.25 0.69
CA LEU A 42 18.86 18.88 0.93
C LEU A 42 19.68 18.84 -0.37
N ILE A 43 19.13 18.32 -1.45
CA ILE A 43 19.82 18.21 -2.75
C ILE A 43 20.09 19.59 -3.37
N CYS A 44 19.24 20.59 -3.11
CA CYS A 44 19.50 21.96 -3.52
C CYS A 44 20.77 22.55 -2.88
N GLU A 45 21.10 22.16 -1.64
CA GLU A 45 22.29 22.63 -0.92
C GLU A 45 23.52 21.74 -1.19
N ASP A 46 23.34 20.42 -1.21
CA ASP A 46 24.41 19.45 -1.43
C ASP A 46 23.97 18.32 -2.39
N PRO A 47 24.18 18.49 -3.70
CA PRO A 47 23.82 17.50 -4.72
C PRO A 47 24.52 16.14 -4.54
N SER A 48 25.66 16.09 -3.84
CA SER A 48 26.40 14.85 -3.62
C SER A 48 25.63 13.83 -2.75
N LYS A 49 24.59 14.28 -2.04
CA LYS A 49 23.76 13.44 -1.16
C LYS A 49 22.59 12.75 -1.86
N PHE A 50 22.38 12.95 -3.17
CA PHE A 50 21.26 12.39 -3.93
C PHE A 50 21.00 10.90 -3.64
N GLY A 51 22.04 10.05 -3.71
CA GLY A 51 21.88 8.61 -3.49
C GLY A 51 21.39 8.25 -2.09
N LYS A 52 21.82 8.99 -1.06
CA LYS A 52 21.36 8.77 0.33
C LYS A 52 19.91 9.21 0.51
N VAL A 53 19.54 10.34 -0.10
CA VAL A 53 18.16 10.84 -0.11
C VAL A 53 17.21 9.86 -0.80
N MET A 54 17.61 9.31 -1.95
CA MET A 54 16.82 8.30 -2.67
C MET A 54 16.54 7.06 -1.80
N ILE A 55 17.54 6.57 -1.06
CA ILE A 55 17.35 5.45 -0.12
C ILE A 55 16.35 5.83 0.97
N LEU A 56 16.51 6.99 1.61
CA LEU A 56 15.62 7.45 2.67
C LEU A 56 14.18 7.64 2.20
N GLN A 57 13.98 8.13 0.98
CA GLN A 57 12.66 8.34 0.39
C GLN A 57 11.92 7.03 0.06
N VAL A 58 12.65 5.96 -0.30
CA VAL A 58 12.07 4.66 -0.66
C VAL A 58 11.61 3.85 0.55
N ILE A 59 12.20 4.04 1.74
CA ILE A 59 11.82 3.33 2.98
C ILE A 59 10.31 3.42 3.28
N PRO A 60 9.68 4.60 3.35
CA PRO A 60 8.23 4.70 3.55
C PRO A 60 7.41 4.13 2.38
N GLY A 61 8.01 4.02 1.18
CA GLY A 61 7.43 3.43 -0.02
C GLY A 61 7.07 1.95 0.10
N THR A 62 7.68 1.25 1.06
CA THR A 62 7.47 -0.19 1.26
C THR A 62 6.07 -0.53 1.78
N GLN A 63 5.39 0.40 2.45
CA GLN A 63 4.05 0.16 3.00
C GLN A 63 3.04 -0.16 1.89
N GLY A 64 3.12 0.55 0.76
CA GLY A 64 2.27 0.27 -0.40
C GLY A 64 2.50 -1.13 -0.97
N LEU A 65 3.75 -1.60 -0.99
CA LEU A 65 4.07 -2.96 -1.43
C LEU A 65 3.49 -4.02 -0.50
N TYR A 66 3.56 -3.82 0.82
CA TYR A 66 2.93 -4.74 1.78
C TYR A 66 1.41 -4.82 1.58
N GLY A 67 0.74 -3.67 1.42
CA GLY A 67 -0.69 -3.63 1.13
C GLY A 67 -1.06 -4.35 -0.17
N LEU A 68 -0.26 -4.18 -1.21
CA LEU A 68 -0.44 -4.85 -2.50
C LEU A 68 -0.30 -6.38 -2.37
N VAL A 69 0.73 -6.86 -1.66
CA VAL A 69 0.93 -8.31 -1.43
C VAL A 69 -0.27 -8.90 -0.69
N ILE A 70 -0.74 -8.24 0.36
CA ILE A 70 -1.91 -8.71 1.13
C ILE A 70 -3.18 -8.70 0.29
N TRP A 71 -3.42 -7.68 -0.51
CA TRP A 71 -4.55 -7.64 -1.44
C TRP A 71 -4.50 -8.80 -2.43
N PHE A 72 -3.35 -9.04 -3.07
CA PHE A 72 -3.20 -10.13 -4.02
C PHE A 72 -3.41 -11.50 -3.36
N PHE A 73 -2.83 -11.71 -2.18
CA PHE A 73 -2.99 -12.94 -1.41
C PHE A 73 -4.44 -13.17 -0.98
N ALA A 74 -5.16 -12.11 -0.57
CA ALA A 74 -6.56 -12.20 -0.21
C ALA A 74 -7.43 -12.59 -1.41
N LEU A 75 -7.20 -12.01 -2.59
CA LEU A 75 -7.94 -12.37 -3.80
C LEU A 75 -7.70 -13.81 -4.24
N LEU A 76 -6.45 -14.30 -4.14
CA LEU A 76 -6.14 -15.71 -4.38
C LEU A 76 -6.89 -16.62 -3.40
N ARG A 77 -6.93 -16.27 -2.11
CA ARG A 77 -7.62 -17.06 -1.08
C ARG A 77 -9.14 -17.06 -1.23
N MET A 78 -9.71 -16.02 -1.81
CA MET A 78 -11.14 -15.94 -2.12
C MET A 78 -11.50 -16.63 -3.44
N GLY A 79 -10.53 -17.15 -4.19
CA GLY A 79 -10.77 -17.80 -5.48
C GLY A 79 -11.08 -16.85 -6.64
N VAL A 80 -10.89 -15.54 -6.43
CA VAL A 80 -11.26 -14.50 -7.41
C VAL A 80 -10.33 -14.53 -8.62
N LEU A 81 -9.05 -14.84 -8.39
CA LEU A 81 -8.04 -14.86 -9.45
C LEU A 81 -7.84 -16.24 -10.10
N ASP A 82 -8.27 -17.32 -9.44
CA ASP A 82 -8.18 -18.69 -9.98
C ASP A 82 -9.53 -19.22 -10.54
N GLY A 83 -10.62 -18.47 -10.37
CA GLY A 83 -11.94 -18.79 -10.89
C GLY A 83 -12.74 -19.78 -10.03
N THR A 84 -12.36 -19.95 -8.76
CA THR A 84 -13.06 -20.84 -7.81
C THR A 84 -14.01 -20.12 -6.84
N ALA A 85 -14.09 -18.78 -6.94
CA ALA A 85 -14.94 -17.89 -6.16
C ALA A 85 -16.45 -18.08 -6.38
#